data_AF-A0A9D0P0Q7-F1
#
_entry.id   AF-A0A9D0P0Q7-F1
#
_cell.length_a   1.000
_cell.length_b   1.000
_cell.length_c   1.000
_cell.angle_alpha   90.00
_cell.angle_beta   90.00
_cell.angle_gamma   90.00
#
_symmetry.space_group_name_H-M   'P 1'
#
loop_
_entity.id
_entity.type
_entity.pdbx_description
1 polymer ?
#
loop_
_entity_poly.entity_id
_entity_poly.type
_entity_poly.pdbx_seq_one_letter_code
_entity_poly.pdbx_strand_id
1 'polypeptide(L)'
;MNLSGILVIVAQEHFTTAIRTLNTLPGVEVHHSDEATGRIILVQEAENVGAEVEGLKRIKALPHISLAEMVYHYIEEDNQKLDDLQDDIDQLSASQPAVPAYLNNDLISPRHRSH
;
A
#
# COMPACT_ATOMS: atom_id res chain seq x y z
N MET A 1 9.62 -7.03 10.51
CA MET A 1 10.17 -6.64 9.20
C MET A 1 9.17 -5.73 8.52
N ASN A 2 9.62 -4.77 7.73
CA ASN A 2 8.74 -3.83 7.03
C ASN A 2 8.80 -4.07 5.52
N LEU A 3 7.63 -4.05 4.89
CA LEU A 3 7.45 -4.19 3.45
C LEU A 3 6.82 -2.92 2.90
N SER A 4 7.46 -2.28 1.93
CA SER A 4 6.93 -1.10 1.26
C SER A 4 6.81 -1.27 -0.24
N GLY A 5 5.70 -0.78 -0.79
CA GLY A 5 5.48 -0.66 -2.23
C GLY A 5 5.93 0.71 -2.71
N ILE A 6 6.77 0.78 -3.73
CA ILE A 6 7.27 2.04 -4.30
C ILE A 6 6.92 2.10 -5.79
N LEU A 7 6.20 3.14 -6.19
CA LEU A 7 5.99 3.48 -7.59
C LEU A 7 7.17 4.28 -8.09
N VAL A 8 7.81 3.79 -9.13
CA VAL A 8 8.87 4.48 -9.86
C VAL A 8 8.39 4.83 -11.27
N ILE A 9 8.71 6.04 -11.72
CA ILE A 9 8.48 6.48 -13.09
C ILE A 9 9.81 6.86 -13.73
N VAL A 10 10.06 6.34 -14.93
CA VAL A 10 11.24 6.63 -15.74
C VAL A 10 10.84 6.94 -17.17
N ALA A 11 11.71 7.66 -17.89
CA ALA A 11 11.55 7.86 -19.33
C ALA A 11 11.75 6.52 -20.07
N GLN A 12 11.00 6.30 -21.16
CA GLN A 12 10.96 5.02 -21.87
C GLN A 12 12.35 4.62 -22.42
N GLU A 13 13.13 5.59 -22.90
CA GLU A 13 14.49 5.40 -23.40
C GLU A 13 15.48 4.89 -22.33
N HIS A 14 15.13 5.00 -21.05
CA HIS A 14 15.94 4.57 -19.92
C HIS A 14 15.36 3.37 -19.17
N PHE A 15 14.19 2.87 -19.60
CA PHE A 15 13.43 1.86 -18.87
C PHE A 15 14.23 0.59 -18.58
N THR A 16 14.82 -0.02 -19.60
CA THR A 16 15.64 -1.24 -19.47
C THR A 16 16.85 -1.03 -18.56
N THR A 17 17.50 0.14 -18.63
CA THR A 17 18.64 0.49 -17.79
C THR A 17 18.22 0.71 -16.33
N ALA A 18 17.07 1.35 -16.12
CA ALA A 18 16.51 1.56 -14.79
C ALA A 18 16.15 0.23 -14.13
N ILE A 19 15.44 -0.67 -14.83
CA ILE A 19 15.11 -2.01 -14.34
C ILE A 19 16.37 -2.79 -13.93
N ARG A 20 17.43 -2.76 -14.76
CA ARG A 20 18.71 -3.40 -14.40
C ARG A 20 19.30 -2.81 -13.13
N THR A 21 19.34 -1.48 -13.02
CA THR A 21 19.89 -0.80 -11.84
C THR A 21 19.08 -1.13 -10.58
N LEU A 22 17.75 -1.08 -10.65
CA LEU A 22 16.86 -1.35 -9.52
C LEU A 22 17.01 -2.79 -9.01
N ASN A 23 17.14 -3.78 -9.90
CA ASN A 23 17.38 -5.18 -9.53
C ASN A 23 18.75 -5.45 -8.88
N THR A 24 19.69 -4.49 -8.91
CA THR A 24 20.96 -4.61 -8.17
C THR A 24 20.90 -4.08 -6.75
N LEU A 25 19.80 -3.42 -6.38
CA LEU A 25 19.65 -2.85 -5.04
C LEU A 25 19.32 -3.96 -4.03
N PRO A 26 20.04 -4.06 -2.91
CA PRO A 26 19.72 -5.03 -1.87
C PRO A 26 18.37 -4.70 -1.22
N GLY A 27 17.56 -5.73 -0.99
CA GLY A 27 16.24 -5.59 -0.36
C GLY A 27 15.20 -4.89 -1.25
N VAL A 28 15.41 -4.82 -2.57
CA VAL A 28 14.46 -4.24 -3.52
C VAL A 28 14.22 -5.23 -4.65
N GLU A 29 12.96 -5.48 -4.96
CA GLU A 29 12.52 -6.34 -6.05
C GLU A 29 11.60 -5.57 -7.01
N VAL A 30 11.76 -5.78 -8.32
CA VAL A 30 10.78 -5.31 -9.31
C VAL A 30 9.59 -6.26 -9.32
N HIS A 31 8.49 -5.84 -8.71
CA HIS A 31 7.25 -6.62 -8.66
C HIS A 31 6.44 -6.53 -9.96
N HIS A 32 6.41 -5.34 -10.56
CA HIS A 32 5.72 -5.12 -11.83
C HIS A 32 6.42 -4.03 -12.65
N SER A 33 6.31 -4.13 -13.98
CA SER A 33 6.91 -3.17 -14.89
C SER A 33 6.03 -3.00 -16.13
N ASP A 34 5.84 -1.76 -16.55
CA ASP A 34 5.10 -1.37 -17.76
C ASP A 34 5.94 -0.37 -18.55
N GLU A 35 6.60 -0.88 -19.60
CA GLU A 35 7.48 -0.09 -20.46
C GLU A 35 6.72 0.95 -21.28
N ALA A 36 5.46 0.69 -21.63
CA ALA A 36 4.67 1.62 -22.44
C ALA A 36 4.36 2.91 -21.67
N THR A 37 4.20 2.82 -20.35
CA THR A 37 3.93 3.98 -19.48
C THR A 37 5.15 4.43 -18.67
N GLY A 38 6.26 3.69 -18.72
CA GLY A 38 7.48 3.96 -17.95
C GLY A 38 7.33 3.71 -16.45
N ARG A 39 6.30 2.95 -16.03
CA ARG A 39 5.98 2.70 -14.63
C ARG A 39 6.60 1.40 -14.14
N ILE A 40 7.12 1.43 -12.93
CA ILE A 40 7.75 0.28 -12.28
C ILE A 40 7.24 0.24 -10.84
N ILE A 41 6.74 -0.91 -10.40
CA ILE A 41 6.36 -1.15 -9.01
C ILE A 41 7.46 -1.97 -8.36
N LEU A 42 8.01 -1.44 -7.28
CA LEU A 42 9.02 -2.09 -6.47
C LEU A 42 8.40 -2.56 -5.16
N VAL A 43 8.89 -3.68 -4.67
CA VAL A 43 8.73 -4.11 -3.28
C VAL A 43 10.08 -3.92 -2.59
N GLN A 44 10.08 -3.23 -1.46
CA GLN A 44 11.26 -3.04 -0.62
C GLN A 44 11.06 -3.76 0.71
N GLU A 45 12.04 -4.55 1.11
CA GLU A 45 12.12 -5.16 2.44
C GLU A 45 13.14 -4.40 3.30
N ALA A 46 12.77 -4.07 4.53
CA ALA A 46 13.66 -3.38 5.46
C ALA A 46 13.42 -3.80 6.92
N GLU A 47 14.45 -3.65 7.76
CA GLU A 47 14.37 -4.01 9.17
C GLU A 47 13.51 -3.04 10.00
N ASN A 48 13.48 -1.76 9.62
CA ASN A 48 12.74 -0.71 10.32
C ASN A 48 12.42 0.46 9.38
N VAL A 49 11.57 1.37 9.84
CA VAL A 49 11.10 2.55 9.08
C VAL A 49 12.26 3.45 8.63
N GLY A 50 13.32 3.58 9.44
CA GLY A 50 14.50 4.34 9.05
C GLY A 50 15.19 3.76 7.81
N ALA A 51 15.36 2.43 7.79
CA ALA A 51 15.91 1.72 6.64
C ALA A 51 15.00 1.80 5.40
N GLU A 52 13.67 1.84 5.59
CA GLU A 52 12.72 2.08 4.50
C GLU A 52 12.94 3.43 3.82
N VAL A 53 12.96 4.49 4.63
CA VAL A 53 13.16 5.87 4.17
C VAL A 53 14.51 6.05 3.48
N GLU A 54 15.58 5.45 4.03
CA GLU A 54 16.89 5.49 3.39
C GLU A 54 16.92 4.73 2.06
N GLY A 55 16.19 3.61 1.95
CA GLY A 55 16.02 2.90 0.67
C GLY A 55 15.32 3.75 -0.38
N LEU A 56 14.21 4.38 -0.02
CA LEU A 56 13.49 5.30 -0.91
C LEU A 56 14.38 6.48 -1.35
N LYS A 57 15.16 7.07 -0.45
CA LYS A 57 16.12 8.14 -0.80
C LYS A 57 17.18 7.67 -1.79
N ARG A 58 17.72 6.45 -1.61
CA ARG A 58 18.68 5.88 -2.57
C ARG A 58 18.05 5.69 -3.94
N ILE A 59 16.82 5.17 -4.01
CA ILE A 59 16.07 5.01 -5.27
C ILE A 59 15.84 6.37 -5.93
N LYS A 60 15.41 7.38 -5.18
CA LYS A 60 15.21 8.76 -5.68
C LYS A 60 16.48 9.38 -6.27
N ALA A 61 17.66 9.01 -5.76
CA ALA A 61 18.94 9.55 -6.20
C ALA A 61 19.53 8.83 -7.44
N LEU A 62 18.92 7.73 -7.89
CA LEU A 62 19.42 7.01 -9.06
C LEU A 62 19.23 7.82 -10.35
N PRO A 63 20.17 7.72 -11.31
CA PRO A 63 20.00 8.33 -12.62
C PRO A 63 18.73 7.85 -13.31
N HIS A 64 18.11 8.75 -14.08
CA HIS A 64 16.93 8.48 -14.91
C HIS A 64 15.61 8.20 -14.16
N ILE A 65 15.63 8.21 -12.83
CA ILE A 65 14.42 8.20 -12.01
C ILE A 65 13.76 9.57 -12.07
N SER A 66 12.56 9.64 -12.65
CA SER A 66 11.77 10.88 -12.71
C SER A 66 10.94 11.06 -11.45
N LEU A 67 10.39 9.96 -10.92
CA LEU A 67 9.61 9.92 -9.70
C LEU A 67 9.88 8.60 -8.98
N ALA A 68 9.93 8.63 -7.65
CA ALA A 68 9.81 7.45 -6.81
C ALA A 68 8.96 7.79 -5.59
N GLU A 69 7.78 7.21 -5.43
CA GLU A 69 6.90 7.50 -4.30
C GLU A 69 6.44 6.22 -3.63
N MET A 70 6.47 6.22 -2.30
CA MET A 70 5.98 5.09 -1.52
C MET A 70 4.45 5.10 -1.51
N VAL A 71 3.84 4.03 -2.02
CA VAL A 71 2.39 3.92 -2.23
C VAL A 71 1.71 3.07 -1.16
N TYR A 72 2.45 2.18 -0.48
CA TYR A 72 1.94 1.34 0.59
C TYR A 72 3.08 0.94 1.55
N HIS A 73 2.76 0.78 2.84
CA HIS A 73 3.69 0.30 3.88
C HIS A 73 2.94 -0.73 4.74
N TYR A 74 3.56 -1.89 4.94
CA TYR A 74 3.09 -2.95 5.83
C TYR A 74 4.17 -3.22 6.88
N ILE A 75 3.77 -3.17 8.15
CA ILE A 75 4.64 -3.38 9.31
C ILE A 75 4.20 -4.68 9.97
N GLU A 76 5.07 -5.70 10.01
CA GLU A 76 4.73 -6.98 10.65
C GLU A 76 4.41 -6.89 12.15
N GLU A 77 4.77 -5.79 12.82
CA GLU A 77 4.50 -5.58 14.25
C GLU A 77 3.04 -5.24 14.58
N ASP A 78 2.15 -5.13 13.61
CA ASP A 78 0.69 -4.99 13.83
C ASP A 78 -0.03 -6.33 14.11
N ASN A 79 0.70 -7.32 14.64
CA ASN A 79 0.08 -8.34 15.49
C ASN A 79 -0.14 -7.84 16.93
N GLN A 80 0.25 -6.60 17.25
CA GLN A 80 -0.20 -5.93 18.46
C GLN A 80 -1.67 -5.50 18.31
N LYS A 81 -2.51 -6.52 18.50
CA LYS A 81 -3.82 -6.52 19.16
C LYS A 81 -5.03 -6.12 18.33
N LEU A 82 -5.46 -7.07 17.50
CA LEU A 82 -6.89 -7.28 17.20
C LEU A 82 -7.75 -7.28 18.49
N ASP A 83 -7.18 -7.76 19.61
CA ASP A 83 -7.84 -7.76 20.92
C ASP A 83 -8.11 -6.34 21.49
N ASP A 84 -7.19 -5.37 21.31
CA ASP A 84 -7.40 -4.00 21.82
C ASP A 84 -8.47 -3.26 21.00
N LEU A 85 -8.53 -3.54 19.69
CA LEU A 85 -9.61 -3.05 18.82
C LEU A 85 -10.97 -3.62 19.22
N GLN A 86 -11.03 -4.88 19.68
CA GLN A 86 -12.27 -5.49 20.12
C GLN A 86 -12.81 -4.80 21.39
N ASP A 87 -11.95 -4.49 22.37
CA ASP A 87 -12.34 -3.79 23.58
C ASP A 87 -12.88 -2.37 23.29
N ASP A 88 -12.26 -1.66 22.35
CA ASP A 88 -12.71 -0.35 21.89
C ASP A 88 -14.05 -0.43 21.13
N ILE A 89 -14.23 -1.45 20.27
CA ILE A 89 -15.50 -1.72 19.56
C ILE A 89 -16.61 -2.09 20.56
N ASP A 90 -16.29 -2.86 21.60
CA ASP A 90 -17.22 -3.28 22.64
C ASP A 90 -17.65 -2.08 23.51
N GLN A 91 -16.72 -1.18 23.86
CA GLN A 91 -17.06 0.08 24.56
C GLN A 91 -17.91 1.02 23.69
N LEU A 92 -17.60 1.14 22.41
CA LEU A 92 -18.35 1.97 21.47
C LEU A 92 -19.74 1.40 21.20
N SER A 93 -19.89 0.08 21.11
CA SER A 93 -21.18 -0.60 20.93
C SER A 93 -22.05 -0.58 22.18
N ALA A 94 -21.46 -0.65 23.38
CA ALA A 94 -22.16 -0.50 24.65
C ALA A 94 -22.76 0.91 24.86
N SER A 95 -22.32 1.90 24.09
CA SER A 95 -22.79 3.29 24.13
C SER A 95 -23.62 3.70 22.91
N GLN A 96 -23.97 2.77 22.01
CA GLN A 96 -24.85 3.06 20.88
C GLN A 96 -26.30 3.27 21.33
N PRO A 97 -26.97 4.37 20.92
CA PRO A 97 -28.41 4.49 21.09
C PRO A 97 -29.11 3.40 20.27
N ALA A 98 -30.23 2.89 20.81
CA ALA A 98 -31.00 1.84 20.16
C ALA A 98 -31.23 2.16 18.67
N VAL A 99 -30.76 1.28 17.79
CA VAL A 99 -30.90 1.44 16.33
C VAL A 99 -32.39 1.65 16.02
N PRO A 100 -32.77 2.78 15.41
CA PRO A 100 -34.17 3.05 15.10
C PRO A 100 -34.80 1.93 14.25
N ALA A 101 -36.03 1.53 14.58
CA ALA A 101 -36.66 0.32 14.01
C ALA A 101 -36.72 0.27 12.47
N TYR A 102 -36.70 1.42 11.80
CA TYR A 102 -36.69 1.51 10.33
C TYR A 102 -35.34 1.13 9.69
N LEU A 103 -34.24 1.10 10.45
CA LEU A 103 -32.92 0.64 10.01
C LEU A 103 -32.70 -0.87 10.16
N ASN A 104 -33.53 -1.55 10.97
CA ASN A 104 -33.45 -3.00 11.23
C ASN A 104 -34.31 -3.85 10.29
N ASN A 105 -34.84 -3.27 9.22
CA ASN A 105 -35.78 -3.96 8.35
C ASN A 105 -35.08 -4.41 7.07
N ASP A 106 -35.05 -5.72 6.82
CA ASP A 106 -34.53 -6.38 5.60
C ASP A 106 -35.29 -6.02 4.29
N LEU A 107 -36.06 -4.93 4.31
CA LEU A 107 -36.85 -4.44 3.18
C LEU A 107 -36.08 -3.55 2.19
N ILE A 108 -34.76 -3.38 2.36
CA ILE A 108 -33.91 -2.79 1.32
C ILE A 108 -33.42 -3.90 0.37
N SER A 109 -34.35 -4.69 -0.15
CA SER A 109 -34.07 -5.41 -1.40
C SER A 109 -34.08 -4.38 -2.53
N PRO A 110 -33.01 -4.29 -3.36
CA PRO A 110 -32.98 -3.34 -4.45
C PRO A 110 -34.11 -3.70 -5.41
N ARG A 111 -35.13 -2.85 -5.51
CA ARG A 111 -36.20 -3.03 -6.50
C ARG A 111 -35.56 -3.01 -7.88
N HIS A 112 -35.53 -4.18 -8.52
CA HIS A 112 -35.26 -4.32 -9.94
C HIS A 112 -36.12 -3.32 -10.70
N ARG A 113 -35.49 -2.37 -11.39
CA ARG A 113 -36.16 -1.61 -12.46
C ARG A 113 -36.36 -2.58 -13.62
N SER A 114 -37.60 -2.83 -14.00
CA SER A 114 -37.94 -3.42 -15.28
C SER A 114 -39.21 -2.77 -15.83
N HIS A 115 -38.98 -2.01 -16.90
CA HIS A 115 -39.91 -1.49 -17.92
C HIS A 115 -40.97 -0.47 -17.52
#